data_AF-A0A151Z0K4-F1
#
_entry.id   AF-A0A151Z0K4-F1
#
_cell.length_a   1.000
_cell.length_b   1.000
_cell.length_c   1.000
_cell.angle_alpha   90.00
_cell.angle_beta   90.00
_cell.angle_gamma   90.00
#
_symmetry.space_group_name_H-M   'P 1'
#
loop_
_entity.id
_entity.type
_entity.pdbx_description
1 polymer ?
#
loop_
_entity_poly.entity_id
_entity_poly.type
_entity_poly.pdbx_seq_one_letter_code
_entity_poly.pdbx_strand_id
1 'polypeptide(L)'
;MRDIHEKIEAMDPVYFLRQYSRGQAVSKQMVQLIYELKERYSFSNGVINVLLEFCMLENNYKIIRADVLNLAEDLFRRNISTGKEALHYLKSLQKRKHPSSSPDVSRTSNPESREYNMEYVETNIALLARQLHELRKEIKESFLNMDQQLDQIESHLKRLSNLMK
;
A
#
# COMPACT_ATOMS: atom_id res chain seq x y z
N MET A 1 22.04 9.27 -6.03
CA MET A 1 21.03 8.47 -5.31
C MET A 1 20.43 7.51 -6.32
N ARG A 2 20.64 6.19 -6.20
CA ARG A 2 20.01 5.21 -7.11
C ARG A 2 18.51 5.16 -6.82
N ASP A 3 17.73 5.37 -7.88
CA ASP A 3 16.29 5.66 -7.86
C ASP A 3 15.48 4.58 -7.14
N ILE A 4 14.51 5.00 -6.32
CA ILE A 4 13.56 4.11 -5.63
C ILE A 4 12.85 3.18 -6.65
N HIS A 5 12.66 3.65 -7.88
CA HIS A 5 12.08 2.91 -8.99
C HIS A 5 12.93 1.70 -9.41
N GLU A 6 14.27 1.80 -9.45
CA GLU A 6 15.14 0.67 -9.78
C GLU A 6 15.08 -0.41 -8.69
N LYS A 7 14.99 0.01 -7.42
CA LYS A 7 14.84 -0.92 -6.30
C LYS A 7 13.52 -1.68 -6.36
N ILE A 8 12.42 -1.01 -6.69
CA ILE A 8 11.10 -1.65 -6.80
C ILE A 8 11.06 -2.62 -7.99
N GLU A 9 11.72 -2.29 -9.10
CA GLU A 9 11.73 -3.16 -10.29
C GLU A 9 12.42 -4.51 -10.03
N ALA A 10 13.52 -4.50 -9.26
CA ALA A 10 14.31 -5.68 -8.97
C ALA A 10 13.83 -6.48 -7.74
N MET A 11 13.06 -5.86 -6.85
CA MET A 11 12.68 -6.46 -5.56
C MET A 11 11.74 -7.66 -5.75
N ASP A 12 12.04 -8.78 -5.07
CA ASP A 12 11.12 -9.92 -5.06
C ASP A 12 9.76 -9.52 -4.44
N PRO A 13 8.61 -9.86 -5.06
CA PRO A 13 7.31 -9.44 -4.56
C PRO A 13 6.92 -9.99 -3.19
N VAL A 14 7.40 -11.17 -2.80
CA VAL A 14 7.15 -11.71 -1.47
C VAL A 14 7.95 -10.91 -0.44
N TYR A 15 9.22 -10.59 -0.77
CA TYR A 15 10.03 -9.71 0.07
C TYR A 15 9.45 -8.29 0.17
N PHE A 16 8.93 -7.74 -0.94
CA PHE A 16 8.26 -6.45 -1.00
C PHE A 16 7.07 -6.40 -0.03
N LEU A 17 6.16 -7.37 -0.10
CA LEU A 17 5.01 -7.43 0.80
C LEU A 17 5.40 -7.57 2.28
N ARG A 18 6.51 -8.26 2.57
CA ARG A 18 7.01 -8.41 3.93
C ARG A 18 7.39 -7.07 4.57
N GLN A 19 7.76 -6.07 3.77
CA GLN A 19 8.06 -4.72 4.27
C GLN A 19 6.82 -4.04 4.86
N TYR A 20 5.63 -4.35 4.33
CA TYR A 20 4.36 -3.79 4.81
C TYR A 20 3.77 -4.57 6.00
N SER A 21 4.20 -5.82 6.22
CA SER A 21 3.75 -6.68 7.32
C SER A 21 4.67 -6.64 8.56
N ARG A 22 5.54 -5.63 8.69
CA ARG A 22 6.53 -5.50 9.78
C ARG A 22 7.40 -6.77 9.94
N GLY A 23 7.74 -7.43 8.84
CA GLY A 23 8.57 -8.64 8.87
C GLY A 23 7.80 -9.95 9.04
N GLN A 24 6.48 -9.91 9.28
CA GLN A 24 5.66 -11.12 9.40
C GLN A 24 5.59 -11.89 8.08
N ALA A 25 5.43 -13.21 8.17
CA ALA A 25 5.30 -14.07 7.02
C ALA A 25 4.09 -13.67 6.16
N VAL A 26 4.31 -13.56 4.84
CA VAL A 26 3.25 -13.32 3.87
C VAL A 26 2.33 -14.54 3.81
N SER A 27 1.01 -14.32 3.78
CA SER A 27 0.03 -15.41 3.79
C SER A 27 0.15 -16.29 2.54
N LYS A 28 -0.16 -17.59 2.68
CA LYS A 28 -0.11 -18.55 1.54
C LYS A 28 -0.97 -18.09 0.36
N GLN A 29 -2.14 -17.51 0.63
CA GLN A 29 -3.04 -16.99 -0.39
C GLN A 29 -2.39 -15.86 -1.22
N MET A 30 -1.59 -15.03 -0.57
CA MET A 30 -0.91 -13.91 -1.21
C MET A 30 0.32 -14.37 -2.00
N VAL A 31 1.07 -15.35 -1.49
CA VAL A 31 2.12 -16.02 -2.25
C VAL A 31 1.55 -16.68 -3.50
N GLN A 32 0.39 -17.34 -3.39
CA GLN A 32 -0.30 -17.93 -4.53
C GLN A 32 -0.77 -16.89 -5.55
N LEU A 33 -1.20 -15.70 -5.08
CA LEU A 33 -1.55 -14.59 -5.97
C LEU A 33 -0.34 -14.11 -6.76
N ILE A 34 0.80 -13.91 -6.10
CA ILE A 34 2.07 -13.53 -6.76
C ILE A 34 2.47 -14.58 -7.80
N TYR A 35 2.36 -15.86 -7.46
CA TYR A 35 2.66 -16.95 -8.39
C TYR A 35 1.74 -16.92 -9.61
N GLU A 36 0.42 -16.72 -9.42
CA GLU A 36 -0.51 -16.58 -10.54
C GLU A 36 -0.16 -15.38 -11.43
N LEU A 37 0.22 -14.23 -10.86
CA LEU A 37 0.63 -13.07 -11.63
C LEU A 37 1.90 -13.32 -12.47
N LYS A 38 2.84 -14.12 -11.96
CA LYS A 38 4.03 -14.52 -12.71
C LYS A 38 3.69 -15.51 -13.82
N GLU A 39 3.02 -16.60 -13.51
CA GLU A 39 2.79 -17.69 -14.47
C GLU A 39 1.77 -17.32 -15.55
N ARG A 40 0.67 -16.68 -15.17
CA ARG A 40 -0.44 -16.42 -16.10
C ARG A 40 -0.19 -15.21 -16.99
N TYR A 41 0.42 -14.17 -16.42
CA TYR A 41 0.60 -12.88 -17.10
C TYR A 41 2.05 -12.58 -17.47
N SER A 42 3.00 -13.43 -17.06
CA SER A 42 4.44 -13.24 -17.29
C SER A 42 4.95 -11.88 -16.79
N PHE A 43 4.34 -11.36 -15.72
CA PHE A 43 4.71 -10.05 -15.20
C PHE A 43 6.07 -10.05 -14.51
N SER A 44 6.82 -8.97 -14.73
CA SER A 44 8.06 -8.71 -14.02
C SER A 44 7.78 -8.47 -12.53
N ASN A 45 8.81 -8.65 -11.69
CA ASN A 45 8.74 -8.30 -10.28
C ASN A 45 8.28 -6.83 -10.09
N GLY A 46 8.78 -5.90 -10.91
CA GLY A 46 8.39 -4.50 -10.86
C GLY A 46 6.91 -4.25 -11.14
N VAL A 47 6.36 -4.88 -12.18
CA VAL A 47 4.92 -4.78 -12.49
C VAL A 47 4.08 -5.30 -11.31
N ILE A 48 4.46 -6.44 -10.75
CA ILE A 48 3.75 -7.04 -9.61
C ILE A 48 3.82 -6.13 -8.38
N ASN A 49 5.00 -5.61 -8.04
CA ASN A 49 5.18 -4.75 -6.88
C ASN A 49 4.32 -3.47 -6.99
N VAL A 50 4.36 -2.82 -8.15
CA VAL A 50 3.57 -1.62 -8.43
C VAL A 50 2.06 -1.91 -8.38
N LEU A 51 1.63 -3.03 -8.94
CA LEU A 51 0.23 -3.45 -8.90
C LEU A 51 -0.25 -3.69 -7.47
N LEU A 52 0.53 -4.44 -6.67
CA LEU A 52 0.20 -4.72 -5.27
C LEU A 52 0.20 -3.45 -4.42
N GLU A 53 1.17 -2.57 -4.60
CA GLU A 53 1.22 -1.26 -3.94
C GLU A 53 -0.02 -0.43 -4.25
N PHE A 54 -0.38 -0.33 -5.53
CA PHE A 54 -1.55 0.41 -5.96
C PHE A 54 -2.84 -0.14 -5.34
N CYS A 55 -3.05 -1.46 -5.38
CA CYS A 55 -4.22 -2.10 -4.77
C CYS A 55 -4.27 -1.91 -3.25
N MET A 56 -3.12 -1.94 -2.56
CA MET A 56 -3.07 -1.62 -1.14
C MET A 56 -3.50 -0.18 -0.88
N LEU A 57 -3.02 0.78 -1.67
CA LEU A 57 -3.36 2.19 -1.48
C LEU A 57 -4.83 2.50 -1.79
N GLU A 58 -5.45 1.86 -2.79
CA GLU A 58 -6.88 2.05 -3.09
C GLU A 58 -7.79 1.48 -2.00
N ASN A 59 -7.38 0.40 -1.31
CA ASN A 59 -8.24 -0.38 -0.42
C ASN A 59 -7.87 -0.30 1.07
N ASN A 60 -7.36 0.86 1.54
CA ASN A 60 -6.94 1.06 2.94
C ASN A 60 -5.98 -0.05 3.44
N TYR A 61 -4.92 -0.33 2.68
CA TYR A 61 -3.91 -1.36 2.94
C TYR A 61 -4.39 -2.81 2.92
N LYS A 62 -5.57 -3.06 2.35
CA LYS A 62 -6.06 -4.41 2.10
C LYS A 62 -5.83 -4.79 0.65
N ILE A 63 -5.37 -6.00 0.42
CA ILE A 63 -5.27 -6.54 -0.94
C ILE A 63 -6.47 -7.44 -1.18
N ILE A 64 -7.37 -6.99 -2.05
CA ILE A 64 -8.52 -7.77 -2.50
C ILE A 64 -8.10 -8.48 -3.79
N ARG A 65 -8.10 -9.83 -3.77
CA ARG A 65 -7.63 -10.66 -4.88
C ARG A 65 -8.31 -10.30 -6.21
N ALA A 66 -9.63 -10.12 -6.19
CA ALA A 66 -10.41 -9.81 -7.38
C ALA A 66 -9.94 -8.52 -8.06
N ASP A 67 -9.69 -7.46 -7.27
CA ASP A 67 -9.22 -6.17 -7.79
C ASP A 67 -7.84 -6.29 -8.42
N VAL A 68 -6.93 -7.01 -7.78
CA VAL A 68 -5.58 -7.27 -8.32
C VAL A 68 -5.67 -7.99 -9.67
N LEU A 69 -6.50 -9.04 -9.77
CA LEU A 69 -6.65 -9.81 -11.00
C LEU A 69 -7.33 -9.01 -12.12
N ASN A 70 -8.32 -8.18 -11.79
CA ASN A 70 -8.97 -7.30 -12.77
C ASN A 70 -7.97 -6.30 -13.37
N LEU A 71 -7.18 -5.64 -12.51
CA LEU A 71 -6.14 -4.71 -12.95
C LEU A 71 -4.99 -5.44 -13.68
N ALA A 72 -4.63 -6.65 -13.26
CA ALA A 72 -3.66 -7.47 -13.97
C ALA A 72 -4.11 -7.78 -15.40
N GLU A 73 -5.36 -8.17 -15.58
CA GLU A 73 -5.95 -8.41 -16.89
C GLU A 73 -5.89 -7.15 -17.78
N ASP A 74 -6.18 -5.98 -17.21
CA ASP A 74 -6.09 -4.70 -17.93
C ASP A 74 -4.64 -4.34 -18.33
N LEU A 75 -3.68 -4.54 -17.43
CA LEU A 75 -2.26 -4.34 -17.72
C LEU A 75 -1.77 -5.28 -18.82
N PHE A 76 -2.17 -6.55 -18.75
CA PHE A 76 -1.80 -7.58 -19.71
C PHE A 76 -2.34 -7.26 -21.11
N ARG A 77 -3.62 -6.89 -21.23
CA ARG A 77 -4.25 -6.49 -22.50
C ARG A 77 -3.58 -5.27 -23.14
N ARG A 78 -2.93 -4.43 -22.33
CA ARG A 78 -2.20 -3.24 -22.78
C ARG A 78 -0.73 -3.51 -23.06
N ASN A 79 -0.28 -4.75 -22.93
CA ASN A 79 1.11 -5.17 -23.10
C ASN A 79 2.08 -4.38 -22.20
N ILE A 80 1.65 -4.04 -20.98
CA ILE A 80 2.50 -3.38 -20.00
C ILE A 80 3.42 -4.42 -19.37
N SER A 81 4.73 -4.18 -19.44
CA SER A 81 5.74 -5.18 -19.06
C SER A 81 6.73 -4.68 -18.01
N THR A 82 6.74 -3.37 -17.74
CA THR A 82 7.64 -2.74 -16.76
C THR A 82 6.88 -2.08 -15.62
N GLY A 83 7.48 -2.04 -14.42
CA GLY A 83 6.87 -1.37 -13.28
C GLY A 83 6.63 0.12 -13.54
N LYS A 84 7.50 0.78 -14.32
CA LYS A 84 7.34 2.19 -14.69
C LYS A 84 6.09 2.44 -15.54
N GLU A 85 5.85 1.59 -16.54
CA GLU A 85 4.64 1.67 -17.38
C GLU A 85 3.38 1.38 -16.56
N ALA A 86 3.43 0.34 -15.72
CA ALA A 86 2.32 -0.01 -14.82
C ALA A 86 1.98 1.17 -13.90
N LEU A 87 2.99 1.80 -13.31
CA LEU A 87 2.80 2.94 -12.40
C LEU A 87 2.15 4.12 -13.13
N HIS A 88 2.62 4.42 -14.33
CA HIS A 88 2.07 5.51 -15.13
C HIS A 88 0.60 5.25 -15.49
N TYR A 89 0.29 4.02 -15.92
CA TYR A 89 -1.07 3.62 -16.27
C TYR A 89 -2.02 3.67 -15.06
N LEU A 90 -1.63 3.06 -13.93
CA LEU A 90 -2.47 3.00 -12.73
C LEU A 90 -2.71 4.40 -12.14
N LYS A 91 -1.71 5.29 -12.15
CA LYS A 91 -1.90 6.71 -11.79
C LYS A 91 -2.91 7.40 -12.71
N SER A 92 -2.88 7.10 -14.02
CA SER A 92 -3.84 7.69 -14.95
C SER A 92 -5.28 7.20 -14.69
N LEU A 93 -5.45 5.95 -14.27
CA LEU A 93 -6.74 5.38 -13.85
C LEU A 93 -7.27 6.09 -12.61
N GLN A 94 -6.44 6.29 -11.60
CA GLN A 94 -6.81 6.98 -10.36
C GLN A 94 -7.30 8.41 -10.63
N LYS A 95 -6.61 9.15 -11.50
CA LYS A 95 -7.01 10.51 -11.94
C LYS A 95 -8.37 10.52 -12.67
N ARG A 96 -8.71 9.45 -13.40
CA ARG A 96 -10.02 9.34 -14.08
C ARG A 96 -11.15 8.99 -13.14
N LYS A 97 -10.89 8.21 -12.08
CA LYS A 97 -11.88 7.87 -11.05
C LYS A 97 -12.22 9.08 -10.16
N HIS A 98 -11.26 9.97 -9.96
CA HIS A 98 -11.44 11.26 -9.27
C HIS A 98 -11.15 12.41 -10.25
N PRO A 99 -12.01 12.66 -11.24
CA PRO A 99 -11.81 13.77 -12.14
C PRO A 99 -11.94 15.05 -11.32
N SER A 100 -10.82 15.71 -11.07
CA SER A 100 -10.79 17.09 -10.60
C SER A 100 -11.61 17.92 -11.59
N SER A 101 -12.80 18.35 -11.18
CA SER A 101 -13.63 19.27 -11.93
C SER A 101 -12.88 20.59 -12.09
N SER A 102 -12.33 20.88 -13.29
CA SER A 102 -12.19 22.24 -13.83
C SER A 102 -11.75 22.26 -15.31
N PRO A 103 -12.16 23.30 -16.06
CA PRO A 103 -12.22 23.31 -17.52
C PRO A 103 -10.91 23.69 -18.22
N ASP A 104 -10.86 23.28 -19.49
CA ASP A 104 -9.85 23.52 -20.52
C ASP A 104 -9.23 24.93 -20.50
N VAL A 105 -7.89 25.00 -20.39
CA VAL A 105 -7.11 26.11 -20.96
C VAL A 105 -5.88 25.52 -21.65
N SER A 106 -5.89 25.72 -22.97
CA SER A 106 -4.86 25.33 -23.92
C SER A 106 -3.50 26.03 -23.70
N ARG A 107 -2.43 25.25 -23.94
CA ARG A 107 -1.12 25.63 -24.52
C ARG A 107 -0.34 26.80 -23.89
N THR A 108 0.84 26.48 -23.33
CA THR A 108 2.13 26.99 -23.85
C THR A 108 3.31 26.29 -23.16
N SER A 109 4.33 25.98 -23.98
CA SER A 109 5.59 25.36 -23.62
C SER A 109 6.51 26.35 -22.91
N ASN A 110 6.89 26.08 -21.65
CA ASN A 110 8.09 26.65 -21.03
C ASN A 110 8.76 25.59 -20.12
N PRO A 111 10.10 25.39 -20.13
CA PRO A 111 10.75 24.28 -19.44
C PRO A 111 11.15 24.53 -17.97
N GLU A 112 10.77 25.67 -17.37
CA GLU A 112 11.24 26.08 -16.04
C GLU A 112 10.24 25.95 -14.88
N SER A 113 9.00 25.54 -15.12
CA SER A 113 8.07 25.21 -14.04
C SER A 113 8.17 23.73 -13.66
N ARG A 114 9.20 23.36 -12.88
CA ARG A 114 9.00 22.31 -11.86
C ARG A 114 8.14 22.89 -10.73
N GLU A 115 6.96 23.37 -11.09
CA GLU A 115 5.93 23.72 -10.14
C GLU A 115 5.41 22.38 -9.64
N TYR A 116 5.89 21.99 -8.45
CA TYR A 116 5.39 20.80 -7.76
C TYR A 116 3.87 20.89 -7.79
N ASN A 117 3.24 19.91 -8.45
CA ASN A 117 1.79 19.84 -8.57
C ASN A 117 1.21 19.86 -7.14
N MET A 118 0.69 21.03 -6.73
CA MET A 118 0.32 21.32 -5.36
C MET A 118 -0.79 20.36 -4.89
N GLU A 119 -1.68 19.96 -5.79
CA GLU A 119 -2.72 18.96 -5.57
C GLU A 119 -2.14 17.55 -5.37
N TYR A 120 -1.06 17.18 -6.07
CA TYR A 120 -0.34 15.92 -5.84
C TYR A 120 0.35 15.95 -4.47
N VAL A 121 0.94 17.07 -4.08
CA VAL A 121 1.56 17.24 -2.75
C VAL A 121 0.49 17.17 -1.66
N GLU A 122 -0.63 17.87 -1.82
CA GLU A 122 -1.75 17.87 -0.89
C GLU A 122 -2.42 16.50 -0.78
N THR A 123 -2.61 15.77 -1.88
CA THR A 123 -3.18 14.42 -1.85
C THR A 123 -2.26 13.45 -1.12
N ASN A 124 -0.94 13.51 -1.38
CA ASN A 124 0.02 12.68 -0.66
C ASN A 124 0.12 13.07 0.82
N ILE A 125 0.07 14.36 1.15
CA ILE A 125 0.04 14.83 2.55
C ILE A 125 -1.24 14.39 3.25
N ALA A 126 -2.40 14.50 2.61
CA ALA A 126 -3.68 14.07 3.17
C ALA A 126 -3.73 12.55 3.37
N LEU A 127 -3.18 11.79 2.41
CA LEU A 127 -3.09 10.33 2.51
C LEU A 127 -2.13 9.91 3.64
N LEU A 128 -0.96 10.56 3.75
CA LEU A 128 -0.03 10.37 4.85
C LEU A 128 -0.63 10.77 6.20
N ALA A 129 -1.37 11.89 6.26
CA ALA A 129 -2.04 12.35 7.47
C ALA A 129 -3.12 11.35 7.92
N ARG A 130 -3.88 10.79 6.98
CA ARG A 130 -4.86 9.73 7.25
C ARG A 130 -4.19 8.45 7.76
N GLN A 131 -3.08 8.04 7.14
CA GLN A 131 -2.29 6.90 7.58
C GLN A 131 -1.73 7.08 9.00
N LEU A 132 -1.16 8.25 9.27
CA LEU A 132 -0.69 8.62 10.60
C LEU A 132 -1.83 8.62 11.63
N HIS A 133 -3.04 9.05 11.24
CA HIS A 133 -4.20 9.03 12.10
C HIS A 133 -4.64 7.60 12.46
N GLU A 134 -4.77 6.71 11.47
CA GLU A 134 -5.15 5.31 11.71
C GLU A 134 -4.08 4.59 12.54
N LEU A 135 -2.78 4.79 12.26
CA LEU A 135 -1.70 4.25 13.09
C LEU A 135 -1.78 4.76 14.54
N ARG A 136 -2.06 6.04 14.73
CA ARG A 136 -2.23 6.62 16.08
C ARG A 136 -3.42 5.99 16.80
N LYS A 137 -4.51 5.69 16.08
CA LYS A 137 -5.69 5.03 16.63
C LYS A 137 -5.39 3.59 17.05
N GLU A 138 -4.74 2.80 16.18
CA GLU A 138 -4.33 1.43 16.49
C GLU A 138 -3.38 1.38 17.69
N ILE A 139 -2.40 2.28 17.76
CA ILE A 139 -1.49 2.38 18.90
C ILE A 139 -2.27 2.66 20.19
N LYS A 140 -3.24 3.58 20.14
CA LYS A 140 -4.07 3.91 21.31
C LYS A 140 -4.90 2.70 21.77
N GLU A 141 -5.50 1.97 20.84
CA GLU A 141 -6.26 0.75 21.15
C GLU A 141 -5.35 -0.33 21.76
N SER A 142 -4.13 -0.49 21.23
CA SER A 142 -3.13 -1.41 21.78
C SER A 142 -2.75 -1.07 23.22
N PHE A 143 -2.51 0.21 23.53
CA PHE A 143 -2.24 0.66 24.91
C PHE A 143 -3.40 0.37 25.84
N LEU A 144 -4.64 0.66 25.42
CA LEU A 144 -5.82 0.41 26.22
C LEU A 144 -5.96 -1.08 26.58
N ASN A 145 -5.64 -1.95 25.62
CA ASN A 145 -5.71 -3.40 25.80
C ASN A 145 -4.59 -3.91 26.72
N MET A 146 -3.38 -3.32 26.63
CA MET A 146 -2.29 -3.61 27.56
C MET A 146 -2.63 -3.19 29.00
N ASP A 147 -3.23 -2.01 29.19
CA ASP A 147 -3.65 -1.55 30.53
C ASP A 147 -4.66 -2.53 31.14
N GLN A 148 -5.64 -2.98 30.36
CA GLN A 148 -6.60 -4.00 30.80
C GLN A 148 -5.93 -5.33 31.18
N GLN A 149 -4.89 -5.74 30.45
CA GLN A 149 -4.12 -6.94 30.79
C GLN A 149 -3.35 -6.78 32.11
N LEU A 150 -2.76 -5.60 32.35
CA LEU A 150 -2.08 -5.30 33.61
C LEU A 150 -3.05 -5.34 34.79
N ASP A 151 -4.23 -4.72 34.66
CA ASP A 151 -5.28 -4.76 35.70
C ASP A 151 -5.69 -6.21 36.03
N GLN A 152 -5.83 -7.06 35.02
CA GLN A 152 -6.14 -8.49 35.22
C GLN A 152 -5.04 -9.21 35.98
N ILE A 153 -3.77 -8.98 35.61
CA ILE A 153 -2.61 -9.57 36.29
C ILE A 153 -2.56 -9.13 37.75
N GLU A 154 -2.72 -7.83 38.02
CA GLU A 154 -2.76 -7.31 39.39
C GLU A 154 -3.88 -7.94 40.22
N SER A 155 -5.07 -8.07 39.64
CA SER A 155 -6.20 -8.72 40.30
C SER A 155 -5.92 -10.19 40.64
N HIS A 156 -5.25 -10.92 39.75
CA HIS A 156 -4.84 -12.30 39.97
C HIS A 156 -3.78 -12.42 41.06
N LEU A 157 -2.75 -11.58 41.03
CA LEU A 157 -1.71 -11.53 42.07
C LEU A 157 -2.30 -11.22 43.44
N LYS A 158 -3.27 -10.30 43.52
CA LYS A 158 -3.96 -9.97 44.77
C LYS A 158 -4.76 -11.16 45.32
N ARG A 159 -5.45 -11.92 44.45
CA ARG A 159 -6.16 -13.15 44.84
C ARG A 159 -5.19 -14.21 45.37
N LEU A 160 -4.08 -14.44 44.68
CA LEU A 160 -3.05 -15.38 45.12
C LEU A 160 -2.43 -14.95 46.46
N SER A 161 -2.13 -13.66 46.64
CA SER A 161 -1.62 -13.15 47.90
C SER A 161 -2.59 -13.34 49.07
N ASN A 162 -3.90 -13.26 48.82
CA ASN A 162 -4.92 -13.49 49.85
C ASN A 162 -5.10 -14.98 50.18
N LEU A 163 -4.78 -15.89 49.25
CA LEU A 163 -4.80 -17.33 49.49
C LEU A 163 -3.57 -17.83 50.27
N MET A 164 -2.47 -17.07 50.24
CA MET A 164 -1.24 -17.38 50.98
C MET A 164 -1.14 -16.71 52.36
N LYS A 165 -2.17 -15.95 52.77
CA LYS A 165 -2.31 -15.39 54.12
C LYS A 165 -3.30 -16.21 54.93
#